data_AF-A0A9Q4HW49-F1
#
_entry.id   AF-A0A9Q4HW49-F1
#
_cell.length_a   1.000
_cell.length_b   1.000
_cell.length_c   1.000
_cell.angle_alpha   90.00
_cell.angle_beta   90.00
_cell.angle_gamma   90.00
#
_symmetry.space_group_name_H-M   'P 1'
#
loop_
_entity.id
_entity.type
_entity.pdbx_description
1 polymer ?
#
loop_
_entity_poly.entity_id
_entity_poly.type
_entity_poly.pdbx_seq_one_letter_code
_entity_poly.pdbx_strand_id
1 'polypeptide(L)'
;MIKFRRISQIEKLYPFMDAVIDKDALNGDFGAVTSGKFAPKADAKQAIMQVEVGDDMDMPEYKIPAGSHVRVVDFEKLEGQEIEVYGAQLPATFAKGNKLKSDATGKLITGASVAPYFEVTEIIGNKIGLVAKVVTKQG
;
A
#
# COMPACT_ATOMS: atom_id res chain seq x y z
N MET A 1 -4.46 1.30 -5.18
CA MET A 1 -4.25 2.53 -4.41
C MET A 1 -4.33 2.27 -2.92
N ILE A 2 -3.63 3.08 -2.12
CA ILE A 2 -3.67 3.02 -0.65
C ILE A 2 -4.13 4.38 -0.11
N LYS A 3 -5.02 4.37 0.89
CA LYS A 3 -5.53 5.57 1.57
C LYS A 3 -5.50 5.36 3.10
N PHE A 4 -5.36 6.46 3.85
CA PHE A 4 -5.57 6.40 5.29
C PHE A 4 -7.05 6.29 5.60
N ARG A 5 -7.39 5.46 6.58
CA ARG A 5 -8.77 5.27 7.02
C ARG A 5 -9.29 6.47 7.80
N ARG A 6 -8.42 7.18 8.52
CA ARG A 6 -8.79 8.26 9.45
C ARG A 6 -7.86 9.46 9.30
N ILE A 7 -8.42 10.66 9.41
CA ILE A 7 -7.68 11.94 9.33
C ILE A 7 -6.61 12.03 10.42
N SER A 8 -6.87 11.51 11.62
CA SER A 8 -5.93 11.51 12.74
C SER A 8 -4.60 10.78 12.45
N GLN A 9 -4.55 9.93 11.43
CA GLN A 9 -3.31 9.26 10.99
C GLN A 9 -2.34 10.24 10.31
N ILE A 10 -2.86 11.33 9.74
CA ILE A 10 -2.09 12.35 9.02
C ILE A 10 -1.57 13.43 9.99
N GLU A 11 -2.27 13.66 11.11
CA GLU A 11 -2.03 14.80 11.99
C GLU A 11 -0.83 14.65 12.92
N LYS A 12 -0.25 13.44 13.04
CA LYS A 12 0.85 13.17 14.01
C LYS A 12 1.97 12.31 13.47
N LEU A 13 1.78 11.67 12.32
CA LEU A 13 2.76 10.80 11.71
C LEU A 13 3.05 11.37 10.33
N TYR A 14 4.34 11.62 10.06
CA TYR A 14 4.85 11.79 8.71
C TYR A 14 5.45 10.45 8.28
N PRO A 15 4.62 9.44 7.91
CA PRO A 15 5.11 8.13 7.51
C PRO A 15 5.62 8.15 6.08
N PHE A 16 6.10 9.29 5.58
CA PHE A 16 6.39 9.45 4.16
C PHE A 16 7.86 9.71 3.91
N MET A 17 8.34 9.16 2.80
CA MET A 17 9.65 9.43 2.23
C MET A 17 9.52 9.67 0.74
N ASP A 18 10.43 10.46 0.20
CA ASP A 18 10.59 10.66 -1.23
C ASP A 18 11.49 9.55 -1.81
N ALA A 19 11.16 9.09 -3.01
CA ALA A 19 11.98 8.16 -3.78
C ALA A 19 11.77 8.37 -5.27
N VAL A 20 12.72 7.90 -6.09
CA VAL A 20 12.61 7.86 -7.55
C VAL A 20 12.33 6.42 -8.00
N ILE A 21 11.48 6.23 -9.00
CA ILE A 21 11.25 4.92 -9.63
C ILE A 21 12.06 4.77 -10.92
N ASP A 22 12.72 3.62 -11.11
CA ASP A 22 13.51 3.34 -12.32
C ASP A 22 12.67 2.66 -13.43
N LYS A 23 11.45 2.23 -13.11
CA LYS A 23 10.49 1.58 -14.01
C LYS A 23 9.11 2.13 -13.73
N ASP A 24 8.20 2.00 -14.70
CA ASP A 24 6.80 2.32 -14.51
C ASP A 24 6.24 1.53 -13.32
N ALA A 25 5.43 2.20 -12.51
CA ALA A 25 4.80 1.65 -11.32
C ALA A 25 3.35 2.12 -11.22
N LEU A 26 2.57 1.48 -10.36
CA LEU A 26 1.23 1.93 -10.01
C LEU A 26 1.22 2.59 -8.63
N ASN A 27 0.36 3.59 -8.45
CA ASN A 27 0.07 4.13 -7.14
C ASN A 27 -0.56 3.05 -6.24
N GLY A 28 0.07 2.80 -5.09
CA GLY A 28 -0.27 1.70 -4.20
C GLY A 28 0.66 0.49 -4.30
N ASP A 29 1.57 0.43 -5.28
CA ASP A 29 2.50 -0.69 -5.35
C ASP A 29 3.36 -0.78 -4.09
N PHE A 30 3.47 -2.00 -3.56
CA PHE A 30 4.25 -2.31 -2.37
C PHE A 30 5.70 -2.59 -2.75
N GLY A 31 6.63 -2.11 -1.93
CA GLY A 31 8.05 -2.24 -2.25
C GLY A 31 8.97 -1.78 -1.14
N ALA A 32 10.18 -1.40 -1.54
CA ALA A 32 11.19 -0.87 -0.65
C ALA A 32 11.94 0.29 -1.30
N VAL A 33 12.25 1.30 -0.49
CA VAL A 33 13.16 2.38 -0.85
C VAL A 33 14.57 1.99 -0.40
N THR A 34 15.48 1.88 -1.36
CA THR A 34 16.91 1.66 -1.11
C THR A 34 17.70 2.76 -1.79
N SER A 35 18.52 3.49 -1.03
CA SER A 35 19.33 4.61 -1.56
C SER A 35 18.52 5.64 -2.35
N GLY A 36 17.32 5.98 -1.87
CA GLY A 36 16.43 6.96 -2.52
C GLY A 36 15.67 6.45 -3.73
N LYS A 37 15.75 5.15 -4.05
CA LYS A 37 15.04 4.53 -5.17
C LYS A 37 14.00 3.52 -4.69
N PHE A 38 12.80 3.61 -5.24
CA PHE A 38 11.72 2.66 -4.95
C PHE A 38 11.73 1.53 -5.97
N ALA A 39 11.60 0.29 -5.47
CA ALA A 39 11.37 -0.88 -6.30
C ALA A 39 10.33 -1.81 -5.65
N PRO A 40 9.44 -2.46 -6.43
CA PRO A 40 8.54 -3.47 -5.92
C PRO A 40 9.27 -4.62 -5.22
N LYS A 41 8.66 -5.16 -4.16
CA LYS A 41 9.28 -6.21 -3.33
C LYS A 41 8.23 -7.06 -2.62
N ALA A 42 8.53 -8.34 -2.49
CA ALA A 42 7.77 -9.26 -1.63
C ALA A 42 7.96 -8.91 -0.15
N ASP A 43 6.93 -9.21 0.66
CA ASP A 43 6.92 -8.99 2.11
C ASP A 43 7.34 -7.55 2.49
N ALA A 44 6.85 -6.58 1.73
CA ALA A 44 7.21 -5.19 1.85
C ALA A 44 6.53 -4.50 3.04
N LYS A 45 7.24 -3.52 3.60
CA LYS A 45 6.76 -2.63 4.66
C LYS A 45 6.47 -1.21 4.17
N GLN A 46 6.60 -0.99 2.87
CA GLN A 46 6.44 0.32 2.26
C GLN A 46 5.60 0.19 1.00
N ALA A 47 4.94 1.27 0.61
CA ALA A 47 4.20 1.32 -0.65
C ALA A 47 4.12 2.75 -1.19
N ILE A 48 3.92 2.89 -2.50
CA ILE A 48 3.65 4.19 -3.10
C ILE A 48 2.28 4.67 -2.65
N MET A 49 2.20 5.92 -2.19
CA MET A 49 0.96 6.57 -1.78
C MET A 49 0.96 8.03 -2.24
N GLN A 50 0.69 8.22 -3.52
CA GLN A 50 0.50 9.54 -4.14
C GLN A 50 -0.88 10.09 -3.79
N VAL A 51 -0.94 11.42 -3.64
CA VAL A 51 -2.21 12.15 -3.57
C VAL A 51 -2.81 12.17 -4.97
N GLU A 52 -4.03 11.67 -5.12
CA GLU A 52 -4.78 11.79 -6.37
C GLU A 52 -5.09 13.27 -6.65
N VAL A 53 -4.87 13.70 -7.89
CA VAL A 53 -5.18 15.06 -8.37
C VAL A 53 -5.76 14.99 -9.78
N GLY A 54 -6.71 15.89 -10.09
CA GLY A 54 -7.24 16.04 -11.45
C GLY A 54 -7.89 14.77 -12.02
N ASP A 55 -7.59 14.47 -13.28
CA ASP A 55 -8.20 13.36 -14.05
C ASP A 55 -7.81 11.97 -13.53
N ASP A 56 -6.79 11.87 -12.67
CA ASP A 56 -6.34 10.62 -12.05
C ASP A 56 -7.16 10.24 -10.80
N MET A 57 -8.12 11.08 -10.41
CA MET A 57 -8.97 10.84 -9.25
C MET A 57 -9.94 9.67 -9.48
N ASP A 58 -9.99 8.73 -8.54
CA ASP A 58 -10.83 7.54 -8.58
C ASP A 58 -10.47 6.52 -9.68
N MET A 59 -9.28 6.63 -10.29
CA MET A 59 -8.83 5.64 -11.27
C MET A 59 -8.52 4.29 -10.61
N PRO A 60 -9.00 3.15 -11.18
CA PRO A 60 -8.66 1.81 -10.68
C PRO A 60 -7.15 1.51 -10.70
N GLU A 61 -6.46 2.12 -11.66
CA GLU A 61 -5.02 2.10 -11.84
C GLU A 61 -4.54 3.53 -12.06
N TYR A 62 -3.62 3.99 -11.23
CA TYR A 62 -2.92 5.25 -11.45
C TYR A 62 -1.46 4.93 -11.79
N LYS A 63 -1.12 5.04 -13.08
CA LYS A 63 0.22 4.76 -13.60
C LYS A 63 1.16 5.93 -13.34
N ILE A 64 2.37 5.60 -12.92
CA ILE A 64 3.44 6.55 -12.66
C ILE A 64 4.64 6.16 -13.53
N PRO A 65 5.08 7.03 -14.46
CA PRO A 65 6.15 6.70 -15.39
C PRO A 65 7.53 6.67 -14.70
N ALA A 66 8.42 5.83 -15.21
CA ALA A 66 9.83 5.78 -14.80
C ALA A 66 10.48 7.18 -14.77
N GLY A 67 11.37 7.41 -13.80
CA GLY A 67 12.04 8.69 -13.56
C GLY A 67 11.25 9.66 -12.69
N SER A 68 10.00 9.34 -12.33
CA SER A 68 9.17 10.17 -11.46
C SER A 68 9.59 10.07 -9.99
N HIS A 69 9.44 11.17 -9.27
CA HIS A 69 9.43 11.17 -7.81
C HIS A 69 8.10 10.63 -7.28
N VAL A 70 8.18 9.78 -6.26
CA VAL A 70 7.03 9.17 -5.59
C VAL A 70 7.10 9.38 -4.08
N ARG A 71 5.94 9.68 -3.50
CA ARG A 71 5.72 9.65 -2.07
C ARG A 71 5.47 8.21 -1.65
N VAL A 72 6.34 7.68 -0.80
CA VAL A 72 6.28 6.31 -0.30
C VAL A 72 5.86 6.34 1.17
N VAL A 73 4.81 5.60 1.52
CA VAL A 73 4.39 5.40 2.90
C VAL A 73 5.19 4.27 3.55
N ASP A 74 5.59 4.47 4.80
CA ASP A 74 6.28 3.52 5.67
C ASP A 74 5.30 2.97 6.72
N PHE A 75 4.93 1.71 6.56
CA PHE A 75 3.93 1.05 7.41
C PHE A 75 4.46 0.71 8.80
N GLU A 76 5.77 0.72 9.05
CA GLU A 76 6.29 0.50 10.42
C GLU A 76 5.83 1.60 11.38
N LYS A 77 5.58 2.81 10.84
CA LYS A 77 5.03 3.96 11.57
C LYS A 77 3.51 3.90 11.76
N LEU A 78 2.86 2.91 11.16
CA LEU A 78 1.41 2.72 11.15
C LEU A 78 1.00 1.40 11.80
N GLU A 79 1.89 0.79 12.59
CA GLU A 79 1.64 -0.46 13.30
C GLU A 79 0.28 -0.43 14.05
N GLY A 80 -0.53 -1.45 13.79
CA GLY A 80 -1.84 -1.62 14.41
C GLY A 80 -2.93 -0.69 13.89
N GLN A 81 -2.60 0.28 13.02
CA GLN A 81 -3.57 1.17 12.40
C GLN A 81 -4.22 0.55 11.17
N GLU A 82 -5.31 1.16 10.72
CA GLU A 82 -6.05 0.72 9.54
C GLU A 82 -5.72 1.59 8.33
N ILE A 83 -5.57 0.93 7.18
CA ILE A 83 -5.45 1.54 5.87
C ILE A 83 -6.55 1.00 4.97
N GLU A 84 -6.90 1.76 3.95
CA GLU A 84 -7.76 1.31 2.87
C GLU A 84 -6.90 0.95 1.67
N VAL A 85 -7.18 -0.19 1.03
CA VAL A 85 -6.48 -0.65 -0.17
C VAL A 85 -7.51 -0.92 -1.27
N TYR A 86 -7.23 -0.45 -2.47
CA TYR A 86 -8.16 -0.44 -3.60
C TYR A 86 -7.52 -0.92 -4.90
N GLY A 87 -8.36 -1.39 -5.81
CA GLY A 87 -8.05 -1.53 -7.23
C GLY A 87 -7.00 -2.61 -7.50
N ALA A 88 -6.08 -2.31 -8.43
CA ALA A 88 -5.15 -3.27 -9.01
C ALA A 88 -4.12 -3.88 -8.03
N GLN A 89 -4.02 -3.35 -6.81
CA GLN A 89 -3.13 -3.87 -5.76
C GLN A 89 -3.75 -5.04 -5.00
N LEU A 90 -5.06 -5.27 -5.11
CA LEU A 90 -5.74 -6.35 -4.41
C LEU A 90 -5.65 -7.67 -5.18
N PRO A 91 -5.63 -8.82 -4.47
CA PRO A 91 -5.78 -10.11 -5.11
C PRO A 91 -7.18 -10.25 -5.71
N ALA A 92 -7.34 -11.15 -6.69
CA ALA A 92 -8.64 -11.39 -7.33
C ALA A 92 -9.73 -11.82 -6.34
N THR A 93 -9.34 -12.52 -5.27
CA THR A 93 -10.23 -12.95 -4.20
C THR A 93 -9.61 -12.65 -2.84
N PHE A 94 -10.39 -12.05 -1.96
CA PHE A 94 -10.04 -11.80 -0.55
C PHE A 94 -11.31 -11.80 0.30
N ALA A 95 -11.14 -12.10 1.59
CA ALA A 95 -12.20 -12.09 2.57
C ALA A 95 -11.73 -11.45 3.88
N LYS A 96 -12.69 -11.02 4.71
CA LYS A 96 -12.41 -10.56 6.08
C LYS A 96 -11.65 -11.64 6.85
N GLY A 97 -10.63 -11.22 7.59
CA GLY A 97 -9.70 -12.09 8.33
C GLY A 97 -8.56 -12.65 7.49
N ASN A 98 -8.53 -12.44 6.17
CA ASN A 98 -7.34 -12.78 5.37
C ASN A 98 -6.15 -11.93 5.81
N LYS A 99 -4.97 -12.57 5.88
CA LYS A 99 -3.69 -11.88 6.06
C LYS A 99 -3.02 -11.78 4.71
N LEU A 100 -2.87 -10.55 4.23
CA LEU A 100 -2.30 -10.24 2.92
C LEU A 100 -0.83 -9.85 3.06
N LYS A 101 -0.03 -10.17 2.06
CA LYS A 101 1.36 -9.71 1.93
C LYS A 101 1.63 -9.31 0.48
N SER A 102 2.64 -8.47 0.26
CA SER A 102 3.05 -8.16 -1.10
C SER A 102 3.83 -9.32 -1.72
N ASP A 103 3.64 -9.53 -3.02
CA ASP A 103 4.49 -10.36 -3.84
C ASP A 103 5.66 -9.55 -4.45
N ALA A 104 6.50 -10.20 -5.26
CA ALA A 104 7.64 -9.55 -5.91
C ALA A 104 7.25 -8.46 -6.92
N THR A 105 5.99 -8.40 -7.34
CA THR A 105 5.45 -7.37 -8.24
C THR A 105 4.90 -6.16 -7.48
N GLY A 106 4.82 -6.24 -6.15
CA GLY A 106 4.25 -5.19 -5.32
C GLY A 106 2.73 -5.24 -5.20
N LYS A 107 2.08 -6.33 -5.63
CA LYS A 107 0.66 -6.58 -5.45
C LYS A 107 0.42 -7.42 -4.20
N LEU A 108 -0.76 -7.29 -3.59
CA LEU A 108 -1.13 -8.10 -2.43
C LEU A 108 -1.63 -9.49 -2.86
N ILE A 109 -1.18 -10.50 -2.13
CA ILE A 109 -1.64 -11.89 -2.20
C ILE A 109 -2.06 -12.36 -0.81
N THR A 110 -2.93 -13.37 -0.74
CA THR A 110 -3.35 -14.00 0.52
C THR A 110 -2.28 -14.96 1.04
N GLY A 111 -2.39 -15.36 2.31
CA GLY A 111 -1.59 -16.44 2.89
C GLY A 111 -0.33 -15.98 3.63
N ALA A 112 -0.31 -14.74 4.15
CA ALA A 112 0.76 -14.32 5.04
C ALA A 112 0.68 -15.07 6.38
N SER A 113 1.77 -15.75 6.76
CA SER A 113 1.91 -16.48 8.04
C SER A 113 2.75 -15.74 9.08
N VAL A 114 3.57 -14.78 8.64
CA VAL A 114 4.46 -13.96 9.47
C VAL A 114 4.37 -12.50 9.04
N ALA A 115 4.74 -11.59 9.94
CA ALA A 115 4.83 -10.17 9.63
C ALA A 115 5.99 -9.90 8.62
N PRO A 116 5.87 -8.87 7.76
CA PRO A 116 4.74 -7.94 7.67
C PRO A 116 3.53 -8.53 6.95
N TYR A 117 2.32 -8.20 7.44
CA TYR A 117 1.06 -8.51 6.78
C TYR A 117 -0.01 -7.44 7.02
N PHE A 118 -1.03 -7.48 6.18
CA PHE A 118 -2.19 -6.59 6.22
C PHE A 118 -3.44 -7.45 6.43
N GLU A 119 -4.00 -7.40 7.64
CA GLU A 119 -5.16 -8.20 8.01
C GLU A 119 -6.44 -7.50 7.59
N VAL A 120 -7.23 -8.13 6.73
CA VAL A 120 -8.48 -7.57 6.22
C VAL A 120 -9.51 -7.47 7.36
N THR A 121 -9.86 -6.27 7.77
CA THR A 121 -10.86 -6.01 8.85
C THR A 121 -12.26 -5.74 8.30
N GLU A 122 -12.35 -5.21 7.08
CA GLU A 122 -13.60 -4.84 6.42
C GLU A 122 -13.49 -4.97 4.88
N ILE A 123 -14.59 -5.30 4.21
CA ILE A 123 -14.70 -5.27 2.75
C ILE A 123 -15.49 -4.02 2.36
N ILE A 124 -14.97 -3.21 1.45
CA ILE A 124 -15.61 -1.96 1.05
C ILE A 124 -16.57 -2.27 -0.10
N GLY A 125 -17.80 -2.65 0.22
CA GLY A 125 -18.74 -3.30 -0.72
C GLY A 125 -19.10 -2.54 -2.01
N ASN A 126 -18.91 -1.21 -2.07
CA ASN A 126 -19.21 -0.41 -3.27
C ASN A 126 -18.02 -0.21 -4.22
N LYS A 127 -16.81 -0.64 -3.84
CA LYS A 127 -15.58 -0.51 -4.65
C LYS A 127 -14.81 -1.83 -4.58
N ILE A 128 -13.90 -2.09 -5.53
CA ILE A 128 -12.91 -3.18 -5.36
C ILE A 128 -11.92 -2.69 -4.30
N GLY A 129 -12.26 -2.88 -3.02
CA GLY A 129 -11.56 -2.29 -1.90
C GLY A 129 -11.74 -3.03 -0.58
N LEU A 130 -10.80 -2.83 0.33
CA LEU A 130 -10.83 -3.36 1.68
C LEU A 130 -10.21 -2.40 2.68
N VAL A 131 -10.55 -2.57 3.95
CA VAL A 131 -9.81 -2.01 5.09
C VAL A 131 -8.91 -3.10 5.63
N ALA A 132 -7.64 -2.79 5.82
CA ALA A 132 -6.68 -3.69 6.45
C ALA A 132 -5.98 -3.06 7.64
N LYS A 133 -5.84 -3.84 8.71
CA LYS A 133 -4.97 -3.53 9.84
C LYS A 133 -3.53 -3.85 9.47
N VAL A 134 -2.63 -2.90 9.69
CA VAL A 134 -1.20 -3.01 9.46
C VAL A 134 -0.53 -3.80 10.59
N VAL A 135 0.23 -4.84 10.25
CA VAL A 135 1.06 -5.61 11.20
C VAL A 135 2.46 -5.77 10.61
N THR A 136 3.46 -5.10 11.18
CA THR A 136 4.85 -5.07 10.68
C THR A 136 5.86 -5.77 11.58
N LYS A 137 5.45 -6.12 12.81
CA LYS A 137 6.30 -6.76 13.82
C LYS A 137 5.76 -8.16 14.13
N GLN A 138 6.65 -9.11 14.39
CA GLN A 138 6.24 -10.39 14.99
C GLN A 138 5.83 -10.12 16.44
N GLY A 139 4.61 -10.56 16.79
CA GLY A 139 4.13 -10.57 18.17
C GLY A 139 4.70 -11.72 18.99
#